data_AF-A0A9E3VFE6-F1
#
_entry.id   AF-A0A9E3VFE6-F1
#
_cell.length_a   1.000
_cell.length_b   1.000
_cell.length_c   1.000
_cell.angle_alpha   90.00
_cell.angle_beta   90.00
_cell.angle_gamma   90.00
#
_symmetry.space_group_name_H-M   'P 1'
#
loop_
_entity.id
_entity.type
_entity.pdbx_description
1 polymer ?
#
loop_
_entity_poly.entity_id
_entity_poly.type
_entity_poly.pdbx_seq_one_letter_code
_entity_poly.pdbx_strand_id
1 'polypeptide(L)'
;MRPIRLAAWGLCLATVAIAAAAWPDLPDPIPTHLGPDGQPDGWSARSLSAWFLMPALAIALQGLMVVVGRVALANPQHINIPDKERLLALPPRFRAPVLATVAGFLDLVALGVAVLLAALQWQFTEVALGRHGVPPVVLFLAPGLLVIVLAFGIARMTGAVDSAHRAWKEAGAPPS
;
A
#
# COMPACT_ATOMS: atom_id res chain seq x y z
N MET A 1 -3.01 -12.13 -8.70
CA MET A 1 -2.55 -10.97 -7.88
C MET A 1 -1.37 -11.29 -6.97
N ARG A 2 -0.99 -12.58 -6.81
CA ARG A 2 0.31 -13.00 -6.27
C ARG A 2 1.54 -12.20 -6.78
N PRO A 3 1.71 -11.89 -8.08
CA PRO A 3 2.88 -11.13 -8.54
C PRO A 3 2.94 -9.71 -7.99
N ILE A 4 1.80 -9.01 -7.84
CA ILE A 4 1.74 -7.65 -7.27
C ILE A 4 2.23 -7.67 -5.83
N ARG A 5 1.74 -8.64 -5.05
CA ARG A 5 2.17 -8.81 -3.66
C ARG A 5 3.65 -9.14 -3.54
N LEU A 6 4.18 -9.99 -4.42
CA LEU A 6 5.61 -10.30 -4.45
C LEU A 6 6.44 -9.07 -4.82
N ALA A 7 5.99 -8.25 -5.77
CA ALA A 7 6.64 -7.00 -6.12
C ALA A 7 6.66 -6.02 -4.93
N ALA A 8 5.55 -5.88 -4.21
CA ALA A 8 5.48 -5.05 -3.01
C ALA A 8 6.45 -5.53 -1.92
N TRP A 9 6.53 -6.84 -1.66
CA TRP A 9 7.53 -7.41 -0.75
C TRP A 9 8.97 -7.19 -1.25
N GLY A 10 9.22 -7.36 -2.55
CA GLY A 10 10.51 -7.08 -3.16
C GLY A 10 10.94 -5.63 -2.95
N LEU A 11 10.01 -4.68 -3.07
CA LEU A 11 10.26 -3.27 -2.76
C LEU A 11 10.56 -3.05 -1.28
N CYS A 12 9.82 -3.66 -0.36
CA CYS A 12 10.14 -3.57 1.07
C CYS A 12 11.57 -4.07 1.37
N LEU A 13 11.97 -5.18 0.76
CA LEU A 13 13.34 -5.71 0.89
C LEU A 13 14.38 -4.77 0.26
N ALA A 14 14.07 -4.17 -0.89
CA ALA A 14 14.93 -3.16 -1.51
C ALA A 14 15.09 -1.93 -0.60
N THR A 15 14.02 -1.46 0.05
CA THR A 15 14.07 -0.35 1.03
C THR A 15 15.01 -0.67 2.19
N VAL A 16 14.94 -1.90 2.73
CA VAL A 16 15.88 -2.36 3.78
C VAL A 16 17.31 -2.40 3.25
N ALA A 17 17.52 -2.93 2.04
CA ALA A 17 18.83 -3.03 1.44
C ALA A 17 19.46 -1.66 1.19
N ILE A 18 18.69 -0.67 0.70
CA ILE A 18 19.13 0.71 0.52
C ILE A 18 19.55 1.32 1.86
N ALA A 19 18.71 1.18 2.90
CA ALA A 19 19.02 1.70 4.23
C ALA A 19 20.29 1.07 4.81
N ALA A 20 20.45 -0.25 4.67
CA ALA A 20 21.62 -0.98 5.15
C ALA A 20 22.90 -0.62 4.39
N ALA A 21 22.82 -0.46 3.06
CA ALA A 21 23.96 -0.10 2.22
C ALA A 21 24.45 1.34 2.51
N ALA A 22 23.54 2.27 2.82
CA ALA A 22 23.89 3.65 3.14
C ALA A 22 24.53 3.82 4.53
N TRP A 23 24.21 2.94 5.48
CA TRP A 23 24.57 3.07 6.89
C TRP A 23 26.03 3.46 7.19
N PRO A 24 27.06 2.86 6.54
CA PRO A 24 28.46 3.19 6.82
C PRO A 24 28.83 4.64 6.49
N ASP A 25 28.19 5.20 5.47
CA ASP A 25 28.51 6.51 4.90
C ASP A 25 27.61 7.64 5.44
N LEU A 26 26.64 7.32 6.30
CA LEU A 26 25.73 8.31 6.84
C LEU A 26 26.47 9.29 7.76
N PRO A 27 26.22 10.60 7.60
CA PRO A 27 26.70 11.61 8.54
C PRO A 27 26.00 11.49 9.90
N ASP A 28 26.52 12.22 10.88
CA ASP A 28 25.83 12.49 12.13
C ASP A 28 25.79 14.01 12.31
N PRO A 29 24.62 14.68 12.26
CA PRO A 29 23.25 14.13 12.26
C PRO A 29 22.73 13.65 10.89
N ILE A 30 21.60 12.92 10.91
CA ILE A 30 20.84 12.48 9.72
C ILE A 30 19.51 13.24 9.58
N PRO A 31 19.02 13.47 8.34
CA PRO A 31 17.74 14.12 8.11
C PRO A 31 16.57 13.19 8.49
N THR A 32 15.53 13.74 9.11
CA THR A 32 14.30 13.01 9.50
C THR A 32 13.03 13.63 8.97
N HIS A 33 13.09 14.87 8.48
CA HIS A 33 11.99 15.54 7.80
C HIS A 33 12.55 16.33 6.61
N LEU A 34 11.78 16.36 5.53
CA LEU A 34 12.08 17.14 4.33
C LEU A 34 10.93 18.11 4.10
N GLY A 35 11.26 19.39 3.95
CA GLY A 35 10.32 20.44 3.62
C GLY A 35 9.72 20.29 2.22
N PRO A 36 8.73 21.11 1.85
CA PRO A 36 8.10 21.08 0.52
C PRO A 36 9.06 21.40 -0.64
N ASP A 37 10.18 22.05 -0.36
CA ASP A 37 11.26 22.34 -1.28
C ASP A 37 12.25 21.16 -1.44
N GLY A 38 12.04 20.07 -0.69
CA GLY A 38 12.88 18.88 -0.68
C GLY A 38 14.14 19.03 0.18
N GLN A 39 14.29 20.14 0.92
CA GLN A 39 15.43 20.36 1.81
C GLN A 39 15.14 19.83 3.22
N PRO A 40 16.14 19.31 3.94
CA PRO A 40 15.97 18.96 5.34
C PRO A 40 15.71 20.17 6.23
N ASP A 41 14.59 20.14 6.94
CA ASP A 41 14.24 21.08 8.01
C ASP A 41 14.16 20.39 9.38
N GLY A 42 14.36 19.06 9.44
CA GLY A 42 14.41 18.25 10.66
C GLY A 42 15.56 17.24 10.64
N TRP A 43 16.26 17.13 11.77
CA TRP A 43 17.48 16.34 11.93
C TRP A 43 17.47 15.54 13.24
N SER A 44 18.17 14.41 13.27
CA SER A 44 18.37 13.61 14.48
C SER A 44 19.77 13.00 14.53
N ALA A 45 20.22 12.63 15.74
CA ALA A 45 21.46 11.87 15.90
C ALA A 45 21.38 10.54 15.14
N ARG A 46 22.48 10.15 14.51
CA ARG A 46 22.57 8.90 13.74
C ARG A 46 22.31 7.71 14.66
N SER A 47 21.20 7.03 14.43
CA SER A 47 20.78 5.86 15.21
C SER A 47 20.07 4.84 14.34
N LEU A 48 20.14 3.56 14.72
CA LEU A 48 19.46 2.48 14.01
C LEU A 48 17.95 2.72 13.99
N SER A 49 17.38 3.18 15.11
CA SER A 49 15.94 3.46 15.21
C SER A 49 15.51 4.57 14.27
N ALA A 50 16.24 5.69 14.21
CA ALA A 50 15.89 6.78 13.30
C ALA A 50 16.00 6.36 11.83
N TRP A 51 17.05 5.63 11.45
CA TRP A 51 17.31 5.27 10.06
C TRP A 51 16.44 4.10 9.55
N PHE A 52 16.24 3.07 10.37
CA PHE A 52 15.48 1.88 9.97
C PHE A 52 13.98 1.95 10.28
N LEU A 53 13.49 3.06 10.84
CA LEU A 53 12.06 3.25 11.08
C LEU A 53 11.25 3.12 9.78
N MET A 54 11.72 3.71 8.68
CA MET A 54 10.98 3.72 7.43
C MET A 54 10.93 2.35 6.74
N PRO A 55 12.04 1.59 6.62
CA PRO A 55 11.99 0.19 6.21
C PRO A 55 11.12 -0.68 7.11
N ALA A 56 11.19 -0.49 8.44
CA ALA A 56 10.35 -1.22 9.39
C ALA A 56 8.87 -0.92 9.18
N LEU A 57 8.50 0.35 8.96
CA LEU A 57 7.14 0.76 8.66
C LEU A 57 6.65 0.15 7.34
N ALA A 58 7.49 0.10 6.31
CA ALA A 58 7.14 -0.53 5.04
C ALA A 58 6.80 -2.01 5.20
N ILE A 59 7.62 -2.77 5.94
CA ILE A 59 7.37 -4.18 6.25
C ILE A 59 6.08 -4.34 7.08
N ALA A 60 5.91 -3.51 8.11
CA ALA A 60 4.77 -3.58 9.01
C ALA A 60 3.45 -3.30 8.27
N LEU A 61 3.39 -2.24 7.46
CA LEU A 61 2.22 -1.90 6.66
C LEU A 61 1.93 -2.96 5.59
N GLN A 62 2.97 -3.49 4.93
CA GLN A 62 2.82 -4.58 3.98
C GLN A 62 2.23 -5.84 4.65
N GLY A 63 2.75 -6.21 5.82
CA GLY A 63 2.22 -7.31 6.63
C GLY A 63 0.77 -7.08 7.04
N LEU A 64 0.45 -5.87 7.50
CA LEU A 64 -0.90 -5.46 7.87
C LEU A 64 -1.87 -5.62 6.69
N MET A 65 -1.50 -5.15 5.49
CA MET A 65 -2.36 -5.31 4.30
C MET A 65 -2.62 -6.77 3.94
N VAL A 66 -1.61 -7.65 4.09
CA VAL A 66 -1.79 -9.09 3.89
C VAL A 66 -2.74 -9.68 4.93
N VAL A 67 -2.61 -9.30 6.20
CA VAL A 67 -3.49 -9.76 7.28
C VAL A 67 -4.92 -9.28 7.04
N VAL A 68 -5.12 -7.98 6.78
CA VAL A 68 -6.43 -7.40 6.48
C VAL A 68 -7.07 -8.10 5.29
N GLY A 69 -6.33 -8.34 4.20
CA GLY A 69 -6.82 -9.08 3.04
C GLY A 69 -7.25 -10.51 3.38
N ARG A 70 -6.50 -11.23 4.23
CA ARG A 70 -6.89 -12.58 4.67
C ARG A 70 -8.14 -12.55 5.56
N VAL A 71 -8.22 -11.60 6.49
CA VAL A 71 -9.41 -11.42 7.34
C VAL A 71 -10.62 -11.03 6.49
N ALA A 72 -10.46 -10.24 5.44
CA ALA A 72 -11.53 -9.86 4.51
C ALA A 72 -12.16 -11.08 3.82
N LEU A 73 -11.30 -12.00 3.38
CA LEU A 73 -11.72 -13.23 2.73
C LEU A 73 -12.39 -14.20 3.71
N ALA A 74 -11.88 -14.29 4.95
CA ALA A 74 -12.39 -15.21 5.96
C ALA A 74 -13.66 -14.71 6.65
N ASN A 75 -13.75 -13.41 6.93
CA ASN A 75 -14.80 -12.79 7.73
C ASN A 75 -15.24 -11.43 7.16
N PRO A 76 -15.91 -11.40 6.00
CA PRO A 76 -16.34 -10.16 5.36
C PRO A 76 -17.29 -9.32 6.23
N GLN A 77 -17.96 -9.91 7.23
CA GLN A 77 -18.81 -9.15 8.15
C GLN A 77 -18.07 -8.17 9.07
N HIS A 78 -16.75 -8.32 9.26
CA HIS A 78 -15.98 -7.45 10.16
C HIS A 78 -15.21 -6.34 9.45
N ILE A 79 -15.34 -6.24 8.13
CA ILE A 79 -14.62 -5.23 7.34
C ILE A 79 -15.61 -4.22 6.76
N ASN A 80 -15.18 -2.97 6.73
CA ASN A 80 -15.88 -1.91 6.04
C ASN A 80 -15.57 -1.99 4.54
N ILE A 81 -16.56 -2.42 3.76
CA ILE A 81 -16.48 -2.54 2.30
C ILE A 81 -17.70 -1.84 1.69
N PRO A 82 -17.56 -1.22 0.49
CA PRO A 82 -18.70 -0.67 -0.22
C PRO A 82 -19.79 -1.72 -0.44
N ASP A 83 -21.06 -1.32 -0.31
CA ASP A 83 -22.22 -2.18 -0.54
C ASP A 83 -22.22 -3.49 0.28
N LYS A 84 -21.66 -3.46 1.50
CA LYS A 84 -21.51 -4.63 2.38
C LYS A 84 -22.78 -5.46 2.51
N GLU A 85 -23.93 -4.83 2.76
CA GLU A 85 -25.21 -5.54 2.93
C GLU A 85 -25.59 -6.33 1.67
N ARG A 86 -25.43 -5.72 0.50
CA ARG A 86 -25.69 -6.36 -0.80
C ARG A 86 -24.74 -7.51 -1.06
N LEU A 87 -23.47 -7.40 -0.65
CA LEU A 87 -22.51 -8.50 -0.73
C LEU A 87 -22.90 -9.66 0.20
N LEU A 88 -23.30 -9.36 1.43
CA LEU A 88 -23.70 -10.38 2.42
C LEU A 88 -25.01 -11.07 2.04
N ALA A 89 -25.88 -10.43 1.27
CA ALA A 89 -27.09 -11.07 0.70
C ALA A 89 -26.77 -12.10 -0.40
N LEU A 90 -25.60 -12.03 -1.05
CA LEU A 90 -25.24 -12.98 -2.10
C LEU A 90 -24.96 -14.38 -1.53
N PRO A 91 -25.27 -15.48 -2.25
CA PRO A 91 -24.78 -16.80 -1.89
C PRO A 91 -23.24 -16.88 -1.93
N PRO A 92 -22.58 -17.73 -1.11
CA PRO A 92 -21.11 -17.80 -1.01
C PRO A 92 -20.37 -17.92 -2.35
N ARG A 93 -20.93 -18.70 -3.30
CA ARG A 93 -20.37 -18.87 -4.65
C ARG A 93 -20.24 -17.55 -5.44
N PHE A 94 -21.15 -16.60 -5.23
CA PHE A 94 -21.13 -15.30 -5.91
C PHE A 94 -20.34 -14.23 -5.14
N ARG A 95 -20.02 -14.47 -3.86
CA ARG A 95 -19.15 -13.57 -3.07
C ARG A 95 -17.68 -13.70 -3.45
N ALA A 96 -17.22 -14.90 -3.80
CA ALA A 96 -15.80 -15.18 -4.03
C ALA A 96 -15.14 -14.26 -5.08
N PRO A 97 -15.76 -13.96 -6.26
CA PRO A 97 -15.18 -13.03 -7.23
C PRO A 97 -15.08 -11.59 -6.73
N VAL A 98 -16.06 -11.13 -5.94
CA VAL A 98 -16.04 -9.78 -5.33
C VAL A 98 -14.90 -9.70 -4.31
N LEU A 99 -14.80 -10.70 -3.44
CA LEU A 99 -13.76 -10.78 -2.41
C LEU A 99 -12.35 -10.89 -3.03
N ALA A 100 -12.20 -11.60 -4.16
CA ALA A 100 -10.94 -11.61 -4.92
C ALA A 100 -10.59 -10.22 -5.48
N THR A 101 -11.59 -9.43 -5.89
CA THR A 101 -11.40 -8.04 -6.33
C THR A 101 -10.95 -7.15 -5.18
N VAL A 102 -11.55 -7.30 -3.99
CA VAL A 102 -11.14 -6.58 -2.77
C VAL A 102 -9.70 -6.91 -2.38
N ALA A 103 -9.36 -8.21 -2.30
CA ALA A 103 -8.00 -8.65 -1.97
C ALA A 103 -6.98 -8.11 -2.99
N GLY A 104 -7.38 -8.05 -4.25
CA GLY A 104 -6.61 -7.47 -5.31
C GLY A 104 -6.33 -5.98 -5.21
N PHE A 105 -7.37 -5.23 -4.85
CA PHE A 105 -7.27 -3.81 -4.59
C PHE A 105 -6.34 -3.54 -3.40
N LEU A 106 -6.46 -4.32 -2.32
CA LEU A 106 -5.53 -4.23 -1.19
C LEU A 106 -4.08 -4.51 -1.59
N ASP A 107 -3.83 -5.49 -2.46
CA ASP A 107 -2.48 -5.74 -3.00
C ASP A 107 -1.93 -4.54 -3.80
N LEU A 108 -2.78 -3.84 -4.56
CA LEU A 108 -2.39 -2.62 -5.30
C LEU A 108 -2.10 -1.43 -4.38
N VAL A 109 -2.93 -1.23 -3.35
CA VAL A 109 -2.70 -0.20 -2.34
C VAL A 109 -1.38 -0.48 -1.61
N ALA A 110 -1.14 -1.73 -1.23
CA ALA A 110 0.09 -2.15 -0.57
C ALA A 110 1.32 -1.91 -1.46
N LEU A 111 1.23 -2.20 -2.76
CA LEU A 111 2.28 -1.88 -3.73
C LEU A 111 2.51 -0.36 -3.82
N GLY A 112 1.46 0.45 -3.92
CA GLY A 112 1.58 1.91 -3.99
C GLY A 112 2.24 2.51 -2.75
N VAL A 113 1.87 2.02 -1.56
CA VAL A 113 2.54 2.39 -0.29
C VAL A 113 4.00 1.95 -0.30
N ALA A 114 4.32 0.73 -0.73
CA ALA A 114 5.70 0.25 -0.80
C ALA A 114 6.56 1.09 -1.75
N VAL A 115 6.03 1.49 -2.92
CA VAL A 115 6.71 2.41 -3.86
C VAL A 115 6.97 3.77 -3.19
N LEU A 116 5.95 4.33 -2.54
CA LEU A 116 6.07 5.63 -1.86
C LEU A 116 7.16 5.58 -0.78
N LEU A 117 7.15 4.57 0.08
CA LEU A 117 8.12 4.46 1.17
C LEU A 117 9.54 4.14 0.66
N ALA A 118 9.68 3.35 -0.41
CA ALA A 118 10.97 3.12 -1.07
C ALA A 118 11.53 4.41 -1.68
N ALA A 119 10.69 5.20 -2.36
CA ALA A 119 11.08 6.49 -2.93
C ALA A 119 11.48 7.50 -1.84
N LEU A 120 10.75 7.54 -0.72
CA LEU A 120 11.11 8.37 0.43
C LEU A 120 12.44 7.92 1.05
N GLN A 121 12.63 6.62 1.30
CA GLN A 121 13.90 6.12 1.83
C GLN A 121 15.08 6.47 0.91
N TRP A 122 14.90 6.30 -0.40
CA TRP A 122 15.89 6.71 -1.39
C TRP A 122 16.20 8.21 -1.30
N GLN A 123 15.16 9.05 -1.21
CA GLN A 123 15.31 10.50 -1.06
C GLN A 123 16.10 10.87 0.20
N PHE A 124 15.73 10.31 1.35
CA PHE A 124 16.46 10.54 2.60
C PHE A 124 17.91 10.09 2.50
N THR A 125 18.18 9.00 1.77
CA THR A 125 19.54 8.49 1.52
C THR A 125 20.36 9.46 0.68
N GLU A 126 19.85 9.91 -0.45
CA GLU A 126 20.56 10.85 -1.32
C GLU A 126 20.84 12.17 -0.60
N VAL A 127 19.85 12.72 0.11
CA VAL A 127 20.00 13.96 0.86
C VAL A 127 20.97 13.80 2.04
N ALA A 128 20.92 12.70 2.78
CA ALA A 128 21.87 12.42 3.86
C ALA A 128 23.32 12.32 3.35
N LEU A 129 23.52 11.79 2.14
CA LEU A 129 24.84 11.68 1.52
C LEU A 129 25.29 12.97 0.82
N GLY A 130 24.57 14.09 1.00
CA GLY A 130 24.89 15.38 0.39
C GLY A 130 24.67 15.43 -1.13
N ARG A 131 23.91 14.48 -1.67
CA ARG A 131 23.55 14.42 -3.09
C ARG A 131 22.21 15.12 -3.34
N HIS A 132 21.92 15.36 -4.62
CA HIS A 132 20.63 15.92 -5.00
C HIS A 132 19.56 14.84 -4.97
N GLY A 133 18.53 15.05 -4.14
CA GLY A 133 17.33 14.24 -4.18
C GLY A 133 16.50 14.46 -5.46
N VAL A 134 15.42 13.69 -5.61
CA VAL A 134 14.42 13.91 -6.65
C VAL A 134 13.69 15.23 -6.45
N PRO A 135 13.25 15.89 -7.54
CA PRO A 135 12.43 17.09 -7.45
C PRO A 135 11.15 16.85 -6.62
N PRO A 136 10.72 17.81 -5.78
CA PRO A 136 9.52 17.65 -4.93
C PRO A 136 8.27 17.23 -5.69
N VAL A 137 8.10 17.70 -6.94
CA VAL A 137 6.97 17.30 -7.79
C VAL A 137 6.86 15.78 -7.96
N VAL A 138 7.99 15.08 -8.07
CA VAL A 138 8.03 13.62 -8.24
C VAL A 138 7.56 12.91 -6.96
N LEU A 139 7.90 13.47 -5.79
CA LEU A 139 7.43 12.97 -4.49
C LEU A 139 5.91 13.11 -4.33
N PHE A 140 5.29 14.13 -4.95
CA PHE A 140 3.82 14.30 -4.96
C PHE A 140 3.09 13.42 -5.98
N LEU A 141 3.76 12.94 -7.03
CA LEU A 141 3.14 12.04 -8.00
C LEU A 141 2.75 10.69 -7.40
N ALA A 142 3.56 10.13 -6.49
CA ALA A 142 3.27 8.84 -5.89
C ALA A 142 2.01 8.85 -4.98
N PRO A 143 1.84 9.81 -4.05
CA PRO A 143 0.58 9.99 -3.32
C PRO A 143 -0.61 10.29 -4.24
N GLY A 144 -0.41 11.15 -5.26
CA GLY A 144 -1.46 11.45 -6.25
C GLY A 144 -1.95 10.22 -6.99
N LEU A 145 -1.02 9.38 -7.46
CA LEU A 145 -1.34 8.10 -8.09
C LEU A 145 -2.03 7.15 -7.11
N LEU A 146 -1.60 7.10 -5.84
CA LEU A 146 -2.26 6.29 -4.82
C LEU A 146 -3.72 6.71 -4.62
N VAL A 147 -4.01 8.01 -4.57
CA VAL A 147 -5.39 8.53 -4.51
C VAL A 147 -6.21 8.09 -5.72
N ILE A 148 -5.64 8.15 -6.93
CA ILE A 148 -6.31 7.67 -8.15
C ILE A 148 -6.59 6.17 -8.06
N VAL A 149 -5.62 5.36 -7.60
CA VAL A 149 -5.79 3.92 -7.40
C VAL A 149 -6.89 3.64 -6.38
N LEU A 150 -6.96 4.40 -5.28
CA LEU A 150 -8.01 4.28 -4.26
C LEU A 150 -9.39 4.56 -4.85
N ALA A 151 -9.54 5.67 -5.58
CA ALA A 151 -10.80 6.04 -6.22
C ALA A 151 -11.26 4.99 -7.25
N PHE A 152 -10.36 4.54 -8.11
CA PHE A 152 -10.65 3.51 -9.11
C PHE A 152 -10.97 2.15 -8.46
N GLY A 153 -10.27 1.80 -7.39
CA GLY A 153 -10.52 0.59 -6.63
C GLY A 153 -11.91 0.54 -6.01
N ILE A 154 -12.38 1.64 -5.43
CA ILE A 154 -13.73 1.78 -4.89
C ILE A 154 -14.77 1.56 -6.00
N ALA A 155 -14.64 2.27 -7.12
CA ALA A 155 -15.53 2.12 -8.26
C ALA A 155 -15.57 0.68 -8.79
N ARG A 156 -14.40 0.03 -8.86
CA ARG A 156 -14.27 -1.37 -9.29
C ARG A 156 -14.93 -2.35 -8.31
N MET A 157 -14.84 -2.10 -7.01
CA MET A 157 -15.49 -2.93 -5.99
C MET A 157 -17.02 -2.85 -6.08
N THR A 158 -17.58 -1.64 -6.21
CA THR A 158 -19.02 -1.44 -6.44
C THR A 158 -19.49 -2.14 -7.72
N GLY A 159 -18.77 -1.95 -8.83
CA GLY A 159 -19.09 -2.63 -10.09
C GLY A 159 -18.99 -4.17 -10.01
N ALA A 160 -18.10 -4.70 -9.18
CA ALA A 160 -18.00 -6.14 -8.93
C ALA A 160 -19.22 -6.68 -8.14
N VAL A 161 -19.70 -5.94 -7.13
CA VAL A 161 -20.94 -6.29 -6.40
C VAL A 161 -22.14 -6.29 -7.34
N ASP A 162 -22.27 -5.26 -8.18
CA ASP A 162 -23.36 -5.17 -9.16
C ASP A 162 -23.34 -6.33 -10.15
N SER A 163 -22.16 -6.68 -10.66
CA SER A 163 -21.98 -7.80 -11.58
C SER A 163 -22.32 -9.14 -10.93
N ALA A 164 -21.92 -9.34 -9.68
CA ALA A 164 -22.24 -10.55 -8.93
C ALA A 164 -23.75 -10.68 -8.67
N HIS A 165 -24.43 -9.57 -8.40
CA HIS A 165 -25.88 -9.57 -8.19
C HIS A 165 -26.67 -9.81 -9.48
N ARG A 166 -26.22 -9.27 -10.62
CA ARG A 166 -26.79 -9.60 -11.94
C ARG A 166 -26.64 -11.09 -12.25
N ALA A 167 -25.44 -11.63 -12.07
CA ALA A 167 -25.17 -13.06 -12.28
C ALA A 167 -26.02 -13.96 -11.36
N TRP A 168 -26.26 -13.54 -10.11
CA TRP A 168 -27.14 -14.27 -9.20
C TRP A 168 -28.59 -14.28 -9.69
N LYS A 169 -29.13 -13.14 -10.15
CA LYS A 169 -30.48 -13.04 -10.70
C LYS A 169 -30.66 -13.88 -11.97
N GLU A 170 -29.70 -13.80 -12.89
CA GLU A 170 -29.71 -14.57 -14.14
C GLU A 170 -29.65 -16.09 -13.90
N ALA A 171 -29.02 -16.53 -12.81
CA ALA A 171 -28.96 -17.92 -12.42
C ALA A 171 -30.27 -18.48 -11.85
N GLY A 172 -31.37 -17.71 -11.81
CA GLY A 172 -32.71 -18.17 -11.45
C GLY A 172 -32.85 -18.66 -10.00
N ALA A 173 -31.91 -18.32 -9.11
CA ALA A 173 -31.96 -18.77 -7.73
C ALA A 173 -33.03 -17.96 -6.96
N PRO A 174 -33.99 -18.61 -6.29
CA PRO A 174 -35.02 -17.91 -5.53
C PRO A 174 -34.39 -17.07 -4.41
N PRO A 175 -35.05 -15.97 -3.98
CA PRO A 175 -34.61 -15.23 -2.80
C PRO A 175 -34.70 -16.17 -1.59
N SER A 176 -33.57 -16.29 -0.87
CA SER A 176 -33.49 -16.95 0.44
C SER A 176 -34.21 -16.12 1.50
#